data_AF-A0A512RJM1-F1
#
_entry.id   AF-A0A512RJM1-F1
#
_cell.length_a   1.000
_cell.length_b   1.000
_cell.length_c   1.000
_cell.angle_alpha   90.00
_cell.angle_beta   90.00
_cell.angle_gamma   90.00
#
_symmetry.space_group_name_H-M   'P 1'
#
loop_
_entity.id
_entity.type
_entity.pdbx_description
1 polymer ?
#
loop_
_entity_poly.entity_id
_entity_poly.type
_entity_poly.pdbx_seq_one_letter_code
_entity_poly.pdbx_strand_id
1 'polypeptide(L)'
;MLERHCNPQNGDAGKAEIAFALKKLSGIIFERGVDEKGFAMIRSKGDQALFGGFNTIEMKRKLQAPESRPLADFLPTLTIKPKDFATELTSHNVLEKELSGENAISKKHVENNQAVRRMLAERGVKPEQLPPAEDVKRCNENWTETPNR
;
A
#
# COMPACT_ATOMS: atom_id res chain seq x y z
N MET A 1 -5.25 -33.20 4.80
CA MET A 1 -5.09 -31.91 5.51
C MET A 1 -4.09 -31.09 4.71
N LEU A 2 -4.45 -29.87 4.30
CA LEU A 2 -3.51 -28.95 3.66
C LEU A 2 -2.80 -28.18 4.77
N GLU A 3 -1.51 -28.45 4.96
CA GLU A 3 -0.66 -27.70 5.88
C GLU A 3 -0.47 -26.28 5.33
N ARG A 4 -1.04 -25.30 6.03
CA ARG A 4 -0.80 -23.88 5.75
C ARG A 4 0.62 -23.53 6.19
N HIS A 5 1.54 -23.53 5.24
CA HIS A 5 2.90 -23.05 5.46
C HIS A 5 2.88 -21.51 5.50
N CYS A 6 2.98 -20.93 6.70
CA CYS A 6 3.24 -19.50 6.89
C CYS A 6 4.64 -19.23 6.31
N ASN A 7 4.73 -18.60 5.12
CA ASN A 7 6.01 -18.19 4.51
C ASN A 7 6.27 -16.70 4.80
N PRO A 8 7.03 -16.36 5.85
CA PRO A 8 7.23 -14.98 6.28
C PRO A 8 8.05 -14.14 5.28
N GLN A 9 8.82 -14.77 4.38
CA GLN A 9 9.83 -14.04 3.60
C GLN A 9 9.26 -13.15 2.48
N ASN A 10 8.11 -13.49 1.90
CA ASN A 10 7.54 -12.74 0.76
C ASN A 10 6.67 -11.55 1.18
N GLY A 11 6.13 -11.55 2.41
CA GLY A 11 5.27 -10.49 2.92
C GLY A 11 6.05 -9.23 3.32
N ASP A 12 7.25 -9.40 3.86
CA ASP A 12 8.02 -8.29 4.43
C ASP A 12 8.82 -7.51 3.39
N ALA A 13 9.28 -8.16 2.32
CA ALA A 13 9.96 -7.49 1.21
C ALA A 13 9.06 -6.43 0.53
N GLY A 14 7.80 -6.78 0.25
CA GLY A 14 6.86 -5.85 -0.36
C GLY A 14 6.55 -4.63 0.53
N LYS A 15 6.48 -4.83 1.85
CA LYS A 15 6.26 -3.74 2.82
C LYS A 15 7.46 -2.79 2.88
N ALA A 16 8.68 -3.32 2.82
CA ALA A 16 9.89 -2.52 2.80
C ALA A 16 10.01 -1.69 1.52
N GLU A 17 9.70 -2.29 0.36
CA GLU A 17 9.73 -1.62 -0.94
C GLU A 17 8.74 -0.46 -1.00
N ILE A 18 7.46 -0.68 -0.63
CA ILE A 18 6.48 0.41 -0.67
C ILE A 18 6.83 1.52 0.34
N ALA A 19 7.41 1.17 1.49
CA ALA A 19 7.88 2.16 2.45
C ALA A 19 9.02 3.01 1.86
N PHE A 20 9.93 2.39 1.12
CA PHE A 20 11.00 3.08 0.40
C PHE A 20 10.44 4.00 -0.70
N ALA A 21 9.51 3.50 -1.54
CA ALA A 21 8.88 4.28 -2.60
C ALA A 21 8.10 5.49 -2.04
N LEU A 22 7.39 5.31 -0.92
CA LEU A 22 6.69 6.40 -0.23
C LEU A 22 7.65 7.44 0.34
N LYS A 23 8.78 7.01 0.92
CA LYS A 23 9.83 7.91 1.44
C LYS A 23 10.48 8.72 0.31
N LYS A 24 10.76 8.07 -0.82
CA LYS A 24 11.25 8.73 -2.03
C LYS A 24 10.25 9.76 -2.53
N LEU A 25 8.98 9.38 -2.69
CA LEU A 25 7.93 10.29 -3.13
C LEU A 25 7.81 11.49 -2.18
N SER A 26 7.78 11.27 -0.85
CA SER A 26 7.67 12.37 0.11
C SER A 26 8.82 13.37 -0.02
N GLY A 27 10.07 12.88 -0.17
CA GLY A 27 11.22 13.77 -0.36
C GLY A 27 11.06 14.65 -1.60
N ILE A 28 10.68 14.05 -2.74
CA ILE A 28 10.48 14.78 -3.99
C ILE A 28 9.37 15.84 -3.83
N ILE A 29 8.21 15.47 -3.29
CA ILE A 29 7.06 16.38 -3.28
C ILE A 29 7.17 17.48 -2.21
N PHE A 30 7.96 17.28 -1.16
CA PHE A 30 8.22 18.30 -0.15
C PHE A 30 9.00 19.47 -0.75
N GLU A 31 10.00 19.18 -1.58
CA GLU A 31 10.71 20.18 -2.37
C GLU A 31 9.81 20.90 -3.40
N ARG A 32 8.62 20.34 -3.68
CA ARG A 32 7.63 20.86 -4.62
C ARG A 32 6.43 21.55 -3.94
N GLY A 33 6.58 21.93 -2.67
CA GLY A 33 5.59 22.73 -1.95
C GLY A 33 4.42 21.92 -1.35
N VAL A 34 4.62 20.64 -1.08
CA VAL A 34 3.68 19.80 -0.32
C VAL A 34 4.19 19.64 1.11
N ASP A 35 3.32 19.75 2.11
CA ASP A 35 3.66 19.49 3.51
C ASP A 35 3.27 18.07 3.93
N GLU A 36 3.53 17.69 5.19
CA GLU A 36 3.19 16.37 5.71
C GLU A 36 1.69 16.07 5.63
N LYS A 37 0.85 17.08 5.88
CA LYS A 37 -0.61 16.96 5.82
C LYS A 37 -1.08 16.71 4.39
N GLY A 38 -0.56 17.48 3.43
CA GLY A 38 -0.82 17.31 2.01
C GLY A 38 -0.36 15.95 1.52
N PHE A 39 0.80 15.45 1.97
CA PHE A 39 1.24 14.09 1.64
C PHE A 39 0.29 13.02 2.19
N ALA A 40 -0.18 13.16 3.43
CA ALA A 40 -1.17 12.25 4.00
C ALA A 40 -2.49 12.25 3.19
N MET A 41 -2.94 13.44 2.75
CA MET A 41 -4.12 13.58 1.89
C MET A 41 -3.92 12.96 0.51
N ILE A 42 -2.76 13.16 -0.11
CA ILE A 42 -2.40 12.53 -1.40
C ILE A 42 -2.45 11.01 -1.28
N ARG A 43 -1.82 10.44 -0.24
CA ARG A 43 -1.84 9.00 0.01
C ARG A 43 -3.26 8.46 0.19
N SER A 44 -4.08 9.17 0.96
CA SER A 44 -5.47 8.78 1.24
C SER A 44 -6.35 8.82 -0.01
N LYS A 45 -6.18 9.84 -0.86
CA LYS A 45 -6.85 9.92 -2.18
C LYS A 45 -6.36 8.84 -3.14
N GLY A 46 -5.08 8.50 -3.10
CA GLY A 46 -4.52 7.37 -3.85
C GLY A 46 -5.13 6.04 -3.43
N ASP A 47 -5.26 5.80 -2.12
CA ASP A 47 -5.98 4.64 -1.57
C ASP A 47 -7.42 4.61 -2.07
N GLN A 48 -8.15 5.73 -1.97
CA GLN A 48 -9.52 5.83 -2.45
C GLN A 48 -9.65 5.45 -3.93
N ALA A 49 -8.72 5.89 -4.76
CA ALA A 49 -8.66 5.57 -6.18
C ALA A 49 -8.35 4.09 -6.46
N LEU A 50 -7.42 3.49 -5.69
CA LEU A 50 -7.03 2.09 -5.87
C LEU A 50 -8.08 1.11 -5.35
N PHE A 51 -8.69 1.43 -4.21
CA PHE A 51 -9.63 0.58 -3.47
C PHE A 51 -11.10 0.85 -3.77
N GLY A 52 -11.41 1.53 -4.87
CA GLY A 52 -12.80 1.62 -5.34
C GLY A 52 -13.70 2.47 -4.46
N GLY A 53 -13.14 3.54 -3.89
CA GLY A 53 -13.86 4.48 -3.04
C GLY A 53 -13.49 4.41 -1.57
N PHE A 54 -12.74 3.39 -1.12
CA PHE A 54 -12.27 3.28 0.26
C PHE A 54 -10.94 4.02 0.47
N ASN A 55 -10.97 5.07 1.28
CA ASN A 55 -9.75 5.77 1.70
C ASN A 55 -8.94 4.96 2.74
N THR A 56 -7.78 5.48 3.16
CA THR A 56 -6.90 4.76 4.11
C THR A 56 -7.61 4.35 5.40
N ILE A 57 -8.42 5.23 5.98
CA ILE A 57 -9.11 4.99 7.27
C ILE A 57 -10.19 3.92 7.08
N GLU A 58 -10.94 4.00 5.99
CA GLU A 58 -11.99 3.02 5.68
C GLU A 58 -11.41 1.64 5.40
N MET A 59 -10.29 1.57 4.67
CA MET A 59 -9.57 0.32 4.45
C MET A 59 -9.03 -0.27 5.76
N LYS A 60 -8.46 0.56 6.65
CA LYS A 60 -8.04 0.10 7.98
C LYS A 60 -9.21 -0.49 8.76
N ARG A 61 -10.37 0.19 8.78
CA ARG A 61 -11.58 -0.30 9.44
C ARG A 61 -12.05 -1.62 8.84
N LYS A 62 -12.06 -1.73 7.51
CA LYS A 62 -12.47 -2.93 6.78
C LYS A 62 -11.59 -4.14 7.09
N LEU A 63 -10.29 -3.92 7.27
CA LEU A 63 -9.29 -4.95 7.59
C LEU A 63 -9.06 -5.13 9.10
N GLN A 64 -9.82 -4.41 9.95
CA GLN A 64 -9.65 -4.42 11.41
C GLN A 64 -8.22 -4.05 11.86
N ALA A 65 -7.56 -3.19 11.09
CA ALA A 65 -6.21 -2.72 11.36
C ALA A 65 -6.22 -1.62 12.45
N PRO A 66 -5.34 -1.68 13.47
CA PRO A 66 -5.18 -0.62 14.44
C PRO A 66 -4.78 0.71 13.78
N GLU A 67 -5.30 1.83 14.30
CA GLU A 67 -4.99 3.15 13.76
C GLU A 67 -3.49 3.48 13.83
N SER A 68 -2.80 3.02 14.88
CA SER A 68 -1.38 3.22 15.12
C SER A 68 -0.45 2.51 14.13
N ARG A 69 -0.95 1.50 13.40
CA ARG A 69 -0.15 0.74 12.43
C ARG A 69 -0.39 1.22 10.99
N PRO A 70 0.62 1.13 10.10
CA PRO A 70 0.44 1.42 8.67
C PRO A 70 -0.58 0.46 8.04
N LEU A 71 -1.39 0.95 7.10
CA LEU A 71 -2.33 0.10 6.35
C LEU A 71 -1.60 -1.03 5.59
N ALA A 72 -0.42 -0.75 5.04
CA ALA A 72 0.37 -1.70 4.25
C ALA A 72 0.73 -2.99 5.01
N ASP A 73 0.79 -2.94 6.34
CA ASP A 73 1.07 -4.12 7.17
C ASP A 73 -0.01 -5.22 7.02
N PHE A 74 -1.22 -4.82 6.65
CA PHE A 74 -2.42 -5.68 6.60
C PHE A 74 -2.85 -5.99 5.17
N LEU A 75 -2.18 -5.42 4.17
CA LEU A 75 -2.48 -5.63 2.76
C LEU A 75 -1.75 -6.88 2.25
N PRO A 76 -2.40 -7.74 1.44
CA PRO A 76 -1.70 -8.82 0.77
C PRO A 76 -0.72 -8.28 -0.27
N THR A 77 0.31 -9.05 -0.63
CA THR A 77 1.31 -8.64 -1.63
C THR A 77 0.69 -8.24 -2.98
N LEU A 78 -0.41 -8.91 -3.37
CA LEU A 78 -1.19 -8.61 -4.58
C LEU A 78 -1.85 -7.21 -4.55
N THR A 79 -1.89 -6.56 -3.38
CA THR A 79 -2.33 -5.18 -3.22
C THR A 79 -1.15 -4.22 -3.01
N ILE A 80 -0.13 -4.64 -2.26
CA ILE A 80 1.06 -3.82 -1.98
C ILE A 80 1.78 -3.47 -3.28
N LYS A 81 2.04 -4.44 -4.16
CA LYS A 81 2.79 -4.22 -5.42
C LYS A 81 2.11 -3.23 -6.37
N PRO A 82 0.79 -3.32 -6.62
CA PRO A 82 0.10 -2.28 -7.38
C PRO A 82 0.19 -0.88 -6.76
N LYS A 83 0.10 -0.76 -5.43
CA LYS A 83 0.19 0.52 -4.74
C LYS A 83 1.60 1.12 -4.82
N ASP A 84 2.62 0.27 -4.68
CA ASP A 84 4.02 0.62 -4.91
C ASP A 84 4.23 1.13 -6.34
N PHE A 85 3.74 0.39 -7.34
CA PHE A 85 3.84 0.79 -8.75
C PHE A 85 3.17 2.15 -9.03
N ALA A 86 1.97 2.40 -8.49
CA ALA A 86 1.32 3.71 -8.63
C ALA A 86 2.12 4.85 -7.97
N THR A 87 2.82 4.56 -6.87
CA THR A 87 3.67 5.50 -6.14
C THR A 87 4.92 5.84 -6.98
N GLU A 88 5.59 4.84 -7.54
CA GLU A 88 6.75 5.05 -8.42
C GLU A 88 6.37 5.81 -9.70
N LEU A 89 5.23 5.50 -10.33
CA LEU A 89 4.71 6.27 -11.46
C LEU A 89 4.48 7.73 -11.10
N THR A 90 4.00 8.00 -9.88
CA THR A 90 3.79 9.37 -9.40
C THR A 90 5.12 10.09 -9.24
N SER A 91 6.11 9.47 -8.58
CA SER A 91 7.46 10.02 -8.44
C SER A 91 8.08 10.36 -9.80
N HIS A 92 7.98 9.44 -10.76
CA HIS A 92 8.46 9.66 -12.12
C HIS A 92 7.77 10.85 -12.80
N ASN A 93 6.44 10.94 -12.74
CA ASN A 93 5.71 12.03 -13.40
C ASN A 93 5.88 13.39 -12.71
N VAL A 94 6.09 13.41 -11.39
CA VAL A 94 6.41 14.66 -10.69
C VAL A 94 7.72 15.23 -11.21
N LEU A 95 8.75 14.40 -11.36
CA LEU A 95 10.05 14.81 -11.91
C LEU A 95 9.94 15.17 -13.39
N GLU A 96 9.47 14.24 -14.22
CA GLU A 96 9.39 14.39 -15.68
C GLU A 96 8.57 15.62 -16.12
N LYS A 97 7.47 15.90 -15.42
CA LYS A 97 6.53 16.97 -15.79
C LYS A 97 6.62 18.19 -14.90
N GLU A 98 7.66 18.25 -14.05
CA GLU A 98 7.91 19.35 -13.11
C GLU A 98 6.66 19.74 -12.30
N LEU A 99 5.88 18.75 -11.85
CA LEU A 99 4.65 19.00 -11.09
C LEU A 99 4.99 19.63 -9.74
N SER A 100 4.17 20.60 -9.33
CA SER A 100 4.29 21.29 -8.04
C SER A 100 2.94 21.56 -7.40
N GLY A 101 2.96 21.69 -6.06
CA GLY A 101 1.78 21.90 -5.23
C GLY A 101 0.92 20.64 -5.05
N GLU A 102 0.18 20.63 -3.94
CA GLU A 102 -0.65 19.48 -3.53
C GLU A 102 -1.66 19.08 -4.61
N ASN A 103 -2.34 20.05 -5.24
CA ASN A 103 -3.43 19.75 -6.17
C ASN A 103 -2.98 19.01 -7.42
N ALA A 104 -1.89 19.48 -8.08
CA ALA A 104 -1.40 18.85 -9.31
C ALA A 104 -0.85 17.45 -9.03
N ILE A 105 -0.09 17.30 -7.95
CA ILE A 105 0.51 16.02 -7.54
C ILE A 105 -0.59 15.05 -7.10
N SER A 106 -1.57 15.51 -6.31
CA SER A 106 -2.72 14.71 -5.89
C SER A 106 -3.54 14.21 -7.07
N LYS A 107 -3.82 15.08 -8.06
CA LYS A 107 -4.54 14.68 -9.27
C LYS A 107 -3.78 13.58 -10.00
N LYS A 108 -2.47 13.76 -10.19
CA LYS A 108 -1.66 12.77 -10.89
C LYS A 108 -1.56 11.45 -10.15
N HIS A 109 -1.44 11.49 -8.82
CA HIS A 109 -1.44 10.31 -7.98
C HIS A 109 -2.76 9.53 -8.07
N VAL A 110 -3.90 10.23 -8.06
CA VAL A 110 -5.22 9.64 -8.24
C VAL A 110 -5.35 8.97 -9.61
N GLU A 111 -4.98 9.67 -10.69
CA GLU A 111 -5.02 9.13 -12.05
C GLU A 111 -4.20 7.83 -12.18
N ASN A 112 -2.98 7.82 -11.60
CA ASN A 112 -2.10 6.65 -11.62
C ASN A 112 -2.71 5.47 -10.85
N ASN A 113 -3.27 5.71 -9.65
CA ASN A 113 -3.93 4.66 -8.88
C ASN A 113 -5.21 4.14 -9.57
N GLN A 114 -5.97 4.99 -10.24
CA GLN A 114 -7.12 4.56 -11.05
C GLN A 114 -6.69 3.70 -12.24
N ALA A 115 -5.59 4.03 -12.91
CA ALA A 115 -5.06 3.23 -14.01
C ALA A 115 -4.65 1.83 -13.53
N VAL A 116 -3.94 1.77 -12.41
CA VAL A 116 -3.56 0.50 -11.76
C VAL A 116 -4.80 -0.30 -11.33
N ARG A 117 -5.81 0.36 -10.74
CA ARG A 117 -7.09 -0.29 -10.40
C ARG A 117 -7.77 -0.90 -11.62
N ARG A 118 -7.84 -0.19 -12.74
CA ARG A 118 -8.45 -0.69 -13.98
C ARG A 118 -7.74 -1.96 -14.47
N MET A 119 -6.41 -1.95 -14.49
CA MET A 119 -5.60 -3.12 -14.87
C MET A 119 -5.90 -4.34 -13.98
N LEU A 120 -6.06 -4.14 -12.66
CA LEU A 120 -6.43 -5.23 -11.75
C LEU A 120 -7.86 -5.73 -12.01
N ALA A 121 -8.79 -4.81 -12.23
CA ALA A 121 -10.19 -5.13 -12.49
C ALA A 121 -10.39 -5.93 -13.79
N GLU A 122 -9.60 -5.63 -14.83
CA GLU A 122 -9.57 -6.40 -16.09
C GLU A 122 -9.16 -7.87 -15.88
N ARG A 123 -8.45 -8.18 -14.79
CA ARG A 123 -8.08 -9.55 -14.39
C ARG A 123 -8.98 -10.11 -13.29
N GLY A 124 -10.11 -9.46 -13.00
CA GLY A 124 -11.06 -9.89 -11.97
C GLY A 124 -10.59 -9.62 -10.54
N VAL A 125 -9.55 -8.81 -10.34
CA VAL A 125 -9.01 -8.51 -9.01
C VAL A 125 -9.57 -7.19 -8.50
N LYS A 126 -10.25 -7.23 -7.35
CA LYS A 126 -10.72 -6.06 -6.60
C LYS A 126 -9.91 -5.95 -5.30
N PRO A 127 -8.93 -5.04 -5.22
CA PRO A 127 -8.02 -4.97 -4.07
C PRO A 127 -8.71 -4.85 -2.71
N GLU A 128 -9.83 -4.14 -2.66
CA GLU A 128 -10.65 -3.93 -1.46
C GLU A 128 -11.41 -5.18 -1.00
N GLN A 129 -11.50 -6.22 -1.83
CA GLN A 129 -12.19 -7.48 -1.51
C GLN A 129 -11.24 -8.61 -1.15
N LEU A 130 -9.92 -8.39 -1.27
CA LEU A 130 -8.93 -9.39 -0.91
C LEU A 130 -8.87 -9.56 0.62
N PRO A 131 -8.64 -10.79 1.11
CA PRO A 131 -8.46 -11.02 2.53
C PRO A 131 -7.21 -10.26 3.03
N PRO A 132 -7.19 -9.85 4.31
CA PRO A 132 -6.00 -9.26 4.91
C PRO A 132 -4.82 -10.24 4.79
N ALA A 133 -3.61 -9.71 4.71
CA ALA A 133 -2.42 -10.53 4.87
C ALA A 133 -2.48 -11.24 6.24
N GLU A 134 -2.05 -12.50 6.30
CA GLU A 134 -1.86 -13.18 7.58
C GLU A 134 -0.89 -12.34 8.42
N ASP A 135 -1.30 -11.95 9.64
CA ASP A 135 -0.43 -11.20 10.54
C ASP A 135 0.72 -12.12 10.95
N VAL A 136 1.89 -11.94 10.33
CA VAL A 136 3.10 -12.74 10.59
C VAL A 136 3.43 -12.76 12.09
N LYS A 137 3.03 -11.72 12.85
CA LYS A 137 3.21 -11.69 14.30
C LYS A 137 2.45 -12.78 15.07
N ARG A 138 1.30 -13.26 14.57
CA ARG A 138 0.57 -14.40 15.17
C ARG A 138 1.25 -15.75 14.91
N CYS A 139 2.16 -15.84 13.93
CA CYS A 139 2.92 -17.08 13.69
C CYS A 139 3.98 -17.33 14.79
N ASN A 140 4.23 -16.40 15.73
CA ASN A 140 5.26 -16.54 16.77
C ASN A 140 4.76 -17.00 18.15
N GLU A 141 3.44 -17.06 18.40
CA GLU A 141 2.92 -17.30 19.76
C GLU A 141 2.59 -18.77 20.08
N ASN A 142 2.64 -19.70 19.12
CA ASN A 142 2.29 -21.12 19.33
C ASN A 142 3.36 -22.13 18.86
N TRP A 143 4.62 -21.71 18.69
CA TRP A 143 5.71 -22.67 18.50
C TRP A 143 6.11 -23.28 19.84
N THR A 144 5.41 -24.33 20.27
CA THR A 144 6.00 -25.30 21.19
C THR A 144 6.81 -26.27 20.34
N GLU A 145 8.13 -26.11 20.32
CA GLU A 145 9.03 -27.14 19.80
C GLU A 145 8.76 -28.44 20.56
N THR A 146 8.19 -29.46 19.89
CA THR A 146 8.28 -30.82 20.42
C THR A 146 9.73 -31.28 20.25
N PRO A 147 10.42 -31.72 21.33
CA PRO A 147 11.81 -32.15 21.22
C PRO A 147 11.89 -33.34 20.26
N ASN A 148 12.78 -33.25 19.28
CA ASN A 148 13.03 -34.34 18.35
C ASN A 148 13.65 -35.52 19.14
N ARG A 149 13.13 -36.71 18.92
CA ARG A 149 13.52 -37.95 19.62
C ARG A 149 14.92 -38.42 19.26
#